data_AF-A0A2V4BF35-F1
#
_entry.id   AF-A0A2V4BF35-F1
#
_cell.length_a   1.000
_cell.length_b   1.000
_cell.length_c   1.000
_cell.angle_alpha   90.00
_cell.angle_beta   90.00
_cell.angle_gamma   90.00
#
_symmetry.space_group_name_H-M   'P 1'
#
loop_
_entity.id
_entity.type
_entity.pdbx_description
1 polymer ?
#
loop_
_entity_poly.entity_id
_entity_poly.type
_entity_poly.pdbx_seq_one_letter_code
_entity_poly.pdbx_strand_id
1 'polypeptide(L)'
;MDWRSVKDQVVGLLAGIARWVGLAFALILVLHVIFVIGEANPDNGIVSFVADWAEGLALGFKDLFRPDDPKLDVLVNYGIAALFWLIVSSIVARIIRRVGGAS
;
A
#
# COMPACT_ATOMS: atom_id res chain seq x y z
N MET A 1 13.06 35.94 1.20
CA MET A 1 12.50 34.58 1.35
C MET A 1 11.71 34.29 0.09
N ASP A 2 12.26 33.52 -0.85
CA ASP A 2 11.53 33.15 -2.08
C ASP A 2 10.43 32.14 -1.74
N TRP A 3 9.20 32.64 -1.65
CA TRP A 3 8.02 31.85 -1.29
C TRP A 3 7.74 30.69 -2.27
N ARG A 4 8.18 30.83 -3.53
CA ARG A 4 8.02 29.80 -4.57
C ARG A 4 8.86 28.56 -4.30
N SER A 5 10.14 28.72 -3.92
CA SER A 5 11.02 27.58 -3.64
C SER A 5 10.57 26.79 -2.41
N VAL A 6 10.06 27.47 -1.38
CA VAL A 6 9.48 26.82 -0.19
C VAL A 6 8.24 26.00 -0.55
N LYS A 7 7.36 26.53 -1.41
CA LYS A 7 6.18 25.80 -1.89
C LYS A 7 6.54 24.56 -2.67
N ASP A 8 7.49 24.65 -3.59
CA ASP A 8 7.93 23.52 -4.41
C ASP A 8 8.55 22.41 -3.53
N GLN A 9 9.34 22.79 -2.52
CA GLN A 9 9.88 21.85 -1.54
C GLN A 9 8.79 21.14 -0.74
N VAL A 10 7.79 21.87 -0.26
CA VAL A 10 6.66 21.29 0.50
C VAL A 10 5.84 20.35 -0.38
N VAL A 11 5.52 20.74 -1.61
CA VAL A 11 4.77 19.90 -2.57
C VAL A 11 5.55 18.64 -2.91
N GLY A 12 6.87 18.75 -3.12
CA GLY A 12 7.75 17.61 -3.33
C GLY A 12 7.75 16.65 -2.14
N LEU A 13 7.84 17.18 -0.91
CA LEU A 13 7.79 16.39 0.30
C LEU A 13 6.45 15.65 0.45
N LEU A 14 5.32 16.35 0.28
CA LEU A 14 3.98 15.76 0.39
C LEU A 14 3.77 14.66 -0.65
N ALA A 15 4.19 14.89 -1.90
CA ALA A 15 4.11 13.89 -2.96
C ALA A 15 5.02 12.68 -2.65
N GLY A 16 6.19 12.91 -2.08
CA GLY A 16 7.10 11.87 -1.61
C GLY A 16 6.48 11.02 -0.51
N ILE A 17 5.91 11.67 0.51
CA ILE A 17 5.23 10.99 1.63
C ILE A 17 4.07 10.14 1.11
N ALA A 18 3.21 10.69 0.25
CA ALA A 18 2.09 9.93 -0.33
C ALA A 18 2.56 8.69 -1.08
N ARG A 19 3.69 8.78 -1.80
CA ARG A 19 4.29 7.64 -2.50
C ARG A 19 4.82 6.59 -1.52
N TRP A 20 5.54 7.02 -0.48
CA TRP A 20 6.11 6.13 0.53
C TRP A 20 5.05 5.42 1.36
N VAL A 21 3.96 6.10 1.72
CA VAL A 21 2.83 5.49 2.45
C VAL A 21 2.21 4.36 1.63
N GLY A 22 1.91 4.58 0.35
CA GLY A 22 1.37 3.50 -0.48
C GLY A 22 2.35 2.35 -0.74
N LEU A 23 3.66 2.63 -0.79
CA LEU A 23 4.68 1.58 -0.83
C LEU A 23 4.68 0.74 0.45
N ALA A 24 4.59 1.38 1.61
CA ALA A 24 4.53 0.69 2.89
C ALA A 24 3.29 -0.20 2.99
N PHE A 25 2.12 0.29 2.55
CA PHE A 25 0.89 -0.51 2.53
C PHE A 25 0.99 -1.70 1.57
N ALA A 26 1.50 -1.48 0.36
CA ALA A 26 1.73 -2.57 -0.58
C ALA A 26 2.72 -3.61 -0.01
N LEU A 27 3.77 -3.18 0.69
CA LEU A 27 4.73 -4.07 1.34
C LEU A 27 4.07 -4.93 2.42
N ILE A 28 3.24 -4.35 3.28
CA ILE A 28 2.52 -5.10 4.33
C ILE A 28 1.64 -6.18 3.69
N LEU A 29 0.88 -5.83 2.64
CA LEU A 29 0.02 -6.78 1.92
C LEU A 29 0.84 -7.91 1.27
N VAL A 30 1.97 -7.59 0.65
CA VAL A 30 2.86 -8.59 0.05
C VAL A 30 3.47 -9.51 1.13
N LEU A 31 3.90 -8.95 2.27
CA LEU A 31 4.42 -9.75 3.39
C LEU A 31 3.35 -10.70 3.92
N HIS A 32 2.09 -10.25 4.04
CA HIS A 32 0.99 -11.11 4.45
C HIS A 32 0.80 -12.28 3.49
N VAL A 33 0.80 -12.02 2.17
CA VAL A 33 0.73 -13.07 1.14
C VAL A 33 1.88 -14.08 1.29
N ILE A 34 3.12 -13.58 1.46
CA ILE A 34 4.30 -14.44 1.64
C ILE A 34 4.17 -15.31 2.90
N PHE A 35 3.71 -14.74 4.01
CA PHE A 35 3.52 -15.46 5.27
C PHE A 35 2.44 -16.54 5.17
N VAL A 36 1.31 -16.26 4.51
CA VAL A 36 0.25 -17.25 4.33
C VAL A 36 0.68 -18.38 3.41
N ILE A 37 1.30 -18.06 2.27
CA ILE A 37 1.76 -19.08 1.31
C ILE A 37 2.88 -19.93 1.91
N GLY A 38 3.82 -19.26 2.59
CA GLY A 38 4.98 -19.86 3.25
C GLY A 38 4.69 -20.48 4.61
N GLU A 39 3.41 -20.53 5.05
CA GLU A 39 2.98 -21.14 6.31
C GLU A 39 3.77 -20.63 7.52
N ALA A 40 3.99 -19.32 7.58
CA ALA A 40 4.72 -18.68 8.66
C ALA A 40 3.99 -18.87 10.01
N ASN A 41 4.77 -18.94 11.10
CA ASN A 41 4.25 -19.17 12.44
C ASN A 41 3.35 -17.99 12.90
N PRO A 42 2.03 -18.18 13.09
CA PRO A 42 1.12 -17.13 13.54
C PRO A 42 1.37 -16.67 14.98
N ASP A 43 2.05 -17.47 15.81
CA ASP A 43 2.44 -17.07 17.17
C ASP A 43 3.62 -16.08 17.17
N ASN A 44 4.23 -15.83 16.01
CA ASN A 44 5.25 -14.80 15.87
C ASN A 44 4.60 -13.41 15.80
N GLY A 45 5.02 -12.51 16.69
CA GLY A 45 4.48 -11.15 16.76
C GLY A 45 4.59 -10.33 15.46
N ILE A 46 5.56 -10.63 14.58
CA ILE A 46 5.68 -9.96 13.28
C ILE A 46 4.61 -10.47 12.31
N VAL A 47 4.36 -11.78 12.31
CA VAL A 47 3.37 -12.41 11.40
C VAL A 47 1.97 -11.95 11.77
N SER A 48 1.61 -11.96 13.05
CA SER A 48 0.31 -11.49 13.52
C SER A 48 0.13 -9.99 13.28
N PHE A 49 1.13 -9.17 13.58
CA PHE A 49 1.09 -7.73 13.27
C PHE A 49 0.83 -7.46 11.79
N VAL A 50 1.55 -8.16 10.90
CA VAL A 50 1.36 -7.99 9.45
C VAL A 50 -0.04 -8.45 9.02
N ALA A 51 -0.55 -9.55 9.57
CA ALA A 51 -1.90 -10.03 9.28
C ALA A 51 -2.98 -9.03 9.69
N ASP A 52 -2.90 -8.47 10.90
CA ASP A 52 -3.86 -7.49 11.41
C ASP A 52 -3.91 -6.24 10.54
N TRP A 53 -2.75 -5.71 10.12
CA TRP A 53 -2.69 -4.56 9.23
C TRP A 53 -3.15 -4.89 7.81
N ALA A 54 -2.79 -6.07 7.30
CA ALA A 54 -3.17 -6.49 5.97
C ALA A 54 -4.69 -6.59 5.83
N GLU A 55 -5.40 -7.07 6.85
CA GLU A 55 -6.87 -7.16 6.82
C GLU A 55 -7.52 -5.78 6.62
N GLY A 56 -7.02 -4.76 7.33
CA GLY A 56 -7.50 -3.38 7.16
C GLY A 56 -7.10 -2.76 5.82
N LEU A 57 -5.88 -3.05 5.34
CA LEU A 57 -5.32 -2.48 4.10
C LEU A 57 -5.84 -3.15 2.82
N ALA A 58 -6.36 -4.38 2.92
CA ALA A 58 -7.02 -5.07 1.82
C ALA A 58 -8.35 -4.39 1.45
N LEU A 59 -8.94 -3.58 2.33
CA LEU A 59 -10.18 -2.85 2.09
C LEU A 59 -11.29 -3.80 1.59
N GLY A 60 -11.91 -3.49 0.44
CA GLY A 60 -12.92 -4.33 -0.19
C GLY A 60 -12.37 -5.44 -1.10
N PHE A 61 -11.04 -5.60 -1.21
CA PHE A 61 -10.44 -6.58 -2.11
C PHE A 61 -10.38 -7.99 -1.52
N LYS A 62 -10.51 -8.16 -0.20
CA LYS A 62 -10.36 -9.47 0.49
C LYS A 62 -11.38 -10.54 0.07
N ASP A 63 -12.50 -10.12 -0.51
CA ASP A 63 -13.60 -10.97 -0.97
C ASP A 63 -13.86 -10.83 -2.48
N LEU A 64 -12.92 -10.22 -3.23
CA LEU A 64 -13.10 -9.93 -4.65
C LEU A 64 -13.17 -11.22 -5.48
N PHE A 65 -12.34 -12.19 -5.12
CA PHE A 65 -12.34 -13.54 -5.64
C PHE A 65 -12.56 -14.53 -4.49
N ARG A 66 -13.23 -15.65 -4.76
CA ARG A 66 -13.46 -16.73 -3.77
C ARG A 66 -13.08 -18.09 -4.35
N PRO A 67 -11.78 -18.36 -4.55
CA PRO A 67 -11.32 -19.69 -4.94
C PRO A 67 -11.46 -20.67 -3.76
N ASP A 68 -11.56 -21.96 -4.07
CA ASP A 68 -11.68 -23.01 -3.04
C ASP A 68 -10.38 -23.23 -2.24
N ASP A 69 -9.23 -22.87 -2.82
CA ASP A 69 -7.92 -22.94 -2.16
C ASP A 69 -7.67 -21.68 -1.32
N PRO A 70 -7.54 -21.79 0.01
CA PRO A 70 -7.30 -20.65 0.91
C PRO A 70 -6.02 -19.87 0.60
N LYS A 71 -4.97 -20.52 0.10
CA LYS A 71 -3.72 -19.83 -0.25
C LYS A 71 -3.88 -19.00 -1.52
N LEU A 72 -4.62 -19.53 -2.50
CA LEU A 72 -4.94 -18.79 -3.71
C LEU A 72 -5.87 -17.62 -3.43
N ASP A 73 -6.82 -17.78 -2.51
CA ASP A 73 -7.69 -16.69 -2.05
C ASP A 73 -6.87 -15.50 -1.56
N VAL A 74 -5.96 -15.74 -0.62
CA VAL A 74 -5.09 -14.70 -0.08
C VAL A 74 -4.17 -14.12 -1.16
N LEU A 75 -3.53 -14.97 -1.98
CA LEU A 75 -2.63 -14.53 -3.03
C LEU A 75 -3.30 -13.55 -3.99
N VAL A 76 -4.49 -13.89 -4.51
CA VAL A 76 -5.17 -13.07 -5.51
C VAL A 76 -5.74 -11.80 -4.88
N ASN A 77 -6.48 -11.93 -3.77
CA ASN A 77 -7.18 -10.80 -3.17
C ASN A 77 -6.20 -9.76 -2.58
N TYR A 78 -5.24 -10.20 -1.77
CA TYR A 78 -4.26 -9.30 -1.16
C TYR A 78 -3.19 -8.85 -2.15
N GLY A 79 -2.87 -9.68 -3.16
CA GLY A 79 -1.98 -9.29 -4.26
C GLY A 79 -2.56 -8.14 -5.09
N ILE A 80 -3.84 -8.19 -5.43
CA ILE A 80 -4.52 -7.10 -6.14
C ILE A 80 -4.62 -5.85 -5.26
N ALA A 81 -4.90 -6.00 -3.96
CA ALA A 81 -4.86 -4.88 -3.03
C ALA A 81 -3.49 -4.19 -3.00
N ALA A 82 -2.39 -4.95 -3.04
CA ALA A 82 -1.04 -4.39 -3.09
C ALA A 82 -0.83 -3.58 -4.37
N LEU A 83 -1.24 -4.12 -5.53
CA LEU A 83 -1.17 -3.40 -6.82
C LEU A 83 -2.00 -2.11 -6.78
N PHE A 84 -3.19 -2.15 -6.18
CA PHE A 84 -4.04 -0.98 -6.00
C PHE A 84 -3.30 0.14 -5.25
N TRP A 85 -2.66 -0.16 -4.12
CA TRP A 85 -1.90 0.85 -3.36
C TRP A 85 -0.71 1.43 -4.14
N LEU A 86 -0.03 0.62 -4.95
CA LEU A 86 1.05 1.11 -5.82
C LEU A 86 0.54 2.09 -6.88
N ILE A 87 -0.62 1.80 -7.48
CA ILE A 87 -1.24 2.64 -8.50
C ILE A 87 -1.77 3.93 -7.86
N VAL A 88 -2.56 3.82 -6.80
CA VAL A 88 -3.19 4.96 -6.12
C VAL A 88 -2.15 5.93 -5.59
N SER A 89 -1.09 5.44 -4.92
CA SER A 89 -0.03 6.32 -4.42
C SER A 89 0.71 7.06 -5.52
N SER A 90 0.91 6.42 -6.68
CA SER A 90 1.51 7.05 -7.86
C SER A 90 0.61 8.13 -8.45
N ILE A 91 -0.70 7.87 -8.54
CA ILE A 91 -1.70 8.84 -9.01
C ILE A 91 -1.78 10.03 -8.05
N VAL A 92 -1.93 9.78 -6.75
CA VAL A 92 -2.01 10.82 -5.73
C VAL A 92 -0.75 11.67 -5.73
N ALA A 93 0.44 11.08 -5.74
CA ALA A 93 1.69 11.83 -5.80
C ALA A 93 1.80 12.68 -7.09
N ARG A 94 1.29 12.17 -8.23
CA ARG A 94 1.24 12.93 -9.48
C ARG A 94 0.26 14.09 -9.40
N ILE A 95 -0.90 13.91 -8.78
CA ILE A 95 -1.90 14.97 -8.58
C ILE A 95 -1.33 16.04 -7.65
N ILE A 96 -0.70 15.67 -6.52
CA ILE A 96 -0.07 16.62 -5.60
C ILE A 96 0.95 17.48 -6.34
N ARG A 97 1.83 16.87 -7.13
CA ARG A 97 2.80 17.62 -7.95
C ARG A 97 2.16 18.51 -9.01
N ARG A 98 1.05 18.09 -9.61
CA ARG A 98 0.35 18.87 -10.65
C ARG A 98 -0.41 20.06 -10.07
N VAL A 99 -1.12 19.86 -8.96
CA VAL A 99 -1.92 20.91 -8.32
C VAL A 99 -1.01 21.87 -7.54
N GLY A 100 0.05 21.35 -6.93
CA GLY A 100 1.02 22.15 -6.16
C GLY A 100 2.10 22.82 -7.01
N GLY A 101 2.45 22.26 -8.17
CA GLY A 101 3.49 22.77 -9.08
C GLY A 101 2.96 23.49 -10.34
N ALA A 102 1.65 23.67 -10.48
CA ALA A 102 1.09 24.51 -11.54
C ALA A 102 1.10 26.00 -11.11
N SER A 103 2.24 26.66 -11.24
CA SER A 103 2.39 28.13 -11.42
C SER A 103 3.83 28.47 -11.79
#